data_AF-A0AAW6KD99-F1
#
_entry.id   AF-A0AAW6KD99-F1
#
_cell.length_a   1.000
_cell.length_b   1.000
_cell.length_c   1.000
_cell.angle_alpha   90.00
_cell.angle_beta   90.00
_cell.angle_gamma   90.00
#
_symmetry.space_group_name_H-M   'P 1'
#
loop_
_entity.id
_entity.type
_entity.pdbx_description
1 polymer ?
#
loop_
_entity_poly.entity_id
_entity_poly.type
_entity_poly.pdbx_seq_one_letter_code
_entity_poly.pdbx_strand_id
1 'polypeptide(L)'
;MSGRALFISRLKADCLYQLRIIKLVIDWTVALYIVLPAAGIGVYQYIKWLNGGSFDNGWQAGLIVLAPAVFTLFGSVRTFLMEADQLYLLQKKTLVLDMKRCGYLYCLFIQFCKWLLAAAVFTPLFVRQFGIELPACLAVFFFYFCLNSLITVLKRRNIGWQYKLKHRVLNAGLIFFVWLSACAVVLLFSWPVV
;
A
#
# COMPACT_ATOMS: atom_id res chain seq x y z
N MET A 1 -31.73 6.75 -1.48
CA MET A 1 -30.39 6.50 -2.06
C MET A 1 -29.78 5.26 -1.41
N SER A 2 -29.15 4.38 -2.18
CA SER A 2 -28.44 3.20 -1.65
C SER A 2 -27.09 3.59 -1.05
N GLY A 3 -26.59 2.82 -0.07
CA GLY A 3 -25.32 3.11 0.61
C GLY A 3 -24.11 3.12 -0.35
N ARG A 4 -24.15 2.29 -1.40
CA ARG A 4 -23.14 2.23 -2.46
C ARG A 4 -23.10 3.51 -3.31
N ALA A 5 -24.27 4.01 -3.72
CA ALA A 5 -24.35 5.23 -4.51
C ALA A 5 -23.83 6.45 -3.74
N LEU A 6 -24.14 6.54 -2.43
CA LEU A 6 -23.61 7.57 -1.55
C LEU A 6 -22.10 7.46 -1.33
N PHE A 7 -21.56 6.24 -1.25
CA PHE A 7 -20.12 6.02 -1.19
C PHE A 7 -19.41 6.49 -2.47
N ILE A 8 -19.92 6.13 -3.65
CA ILE A 8 -19.31 6.49 -4.94
C ILE A 8 -19.32 8.01 -5.14
N SER A 9 -20.41 8.70 -4.79
CA SER A 9 -20.48 10.16 -4.92
C SER A 9 -19.42 10.85 -4.05
N ARG A 10 -19.25 10.40 -2.80
CA ARG A 10 -18.22 10.90 -1.88
C ARG A 10 -16.80 10.58 -2.35
N LEU A 11 -16.59 9.38 -2.88
CA LEU A 11 -15.29 8.96 -3.41
C LEU A 11 -14.87 9.85 -4.59
N LYS A 12 -15.79 10.16 -5.50
CA LYS A 12 -15.54 11.08 -6.62
C LYS A 12 -15.19 12.48 -6.13
N ALA A 13 -15.94 12.99 -5.14
CA ALA A 13 -15.68 14.30 -4.56
C ALA A 13 -14.29 14.37 -3.89
N ASP A 14 -13.91 13.35 -3.10
CA ASP A 14 -12.57 13.29 -2.49
C ASP A 14 -11.48 13.20 -3.56
N CYS A 15 -11.64 12.35 -4.58
CA CYS A 15 -10.68 12.24 -5.67
C CYS A 15 -10.44 13.59 -6.39
N LEU A 16 -11.52 14.29 -6.76
CA LEU A 16 -11.43 15.61 -7.37
C LEU A 16 -10.76 16.63 -6.46
N TYR A 17 -11.04 16.56 -5.16
CA TYR A 17 -10.41 17.42 -4.16
C TYR A 17 -8.90 17.14 -4.03
N GLN A 18 -8.49 15.87 -3.94
CA GLN A 18 -7.07 15.49 -3.90
C GLN A 18 -6.33 15.94 -5.16
N LEU A 19 -6.93 15.75 -6.35
CA LEU A 19 -6.36 16.21 -7.61
C LEU A 19 -6.20 17.74 -7.66
N ARG A 20 -7.18 18.48 -7.09
CA ARG A 20 -7.09 19.94 -6.97
C ARG A 20 -5.95 20.36 -6.06
N ILE A 21 -5.75 19.68 -4.93
CA ILE A 21 -4.62 19.93 -4.02
C ILE A 21 -3.29 19.69 -4.74
N ILE A 22 -3.15 18.56 -5.45
CA ILE A 22 -1.91 18.23 -6.17
C ILE A 22 -1.58 19.32 -7.19
N LYS A 23 -2.58 19.80 -7.95
CA LYS A 23 -2.41 20.91 -8.90
C LYS A 23 -2.05 22.24 -8.24
N LEU A 24 -2.47 22.45 -6.98
CA LEU A 24 -2.16 23.65 -6.23
C LEU A 24 -0.72 23.63 -5.70
N VAL A 25 -0.23 22.45 -5.29
CA VAL A 25 1.14 22.29 -4.78
C VAL A 25 2.16 22.26 -5.92
N ILE A 26 1.84 21.57 -7.02
CA ILE A 26 2.72 21.46 -8.19
C ILE A 26 2.33 22.54 -9.19
N ASP A 27 2.85 23.75 -8.97
CA ASP A 27 2.82 24.80 -9.98
C ASP A 27 3.71 24.42 -11.18
N TRP A 28 3.47 25.01 -12.35
CA TRP A 28 4.23 24.74 -13.57
C TRP A 28 5.74 24.97 -13.36
N THR A 29 6.10 25.97 -12.54
CA THR A 29 7.48 26.26 -12.14
C THR A 29 8.11 25.10 -11.36
N VAL A 30 7.40 24.59 -10.35
CA VAL A 30 7.86 23.44 -9.54
C VAL A 30 7.95 22.19 -10.40
N ALA A 31 6.98 21.99 -11.30
CA ALA A 31 6.99 20.87 -12.24
C ALA A 31 8.24 20.89 -13.13
N LEU A 32 8.58 22.04 -13.71
CA LEU A 32 9.67 22.16 -14.68
C LEU A 32 11.04 22.14 -14.01
N TYR A 33 11.23 22.83 -12.89
CA TYR A 33 12.55 22.98 -12.27
C TYR A 33 12.88 21.94 -11.21
N ILE A 34 11.89 21.26 -10.63
CA ILE A 34 12.11 20.30 -9.54
C ILE A 34 11.67 18.90 -9.96
N VAL A 35 10.41 18.74 -10.39
CA VAL A 35 9.86 17.40 -10.67
C VAL A 35 10.49 16.79 -11.91
N LEU A 36 10.60 17.54 -13.01
CA LEU A 36 11.16 17.04 -14.27
C LEU A 36 12.63 16.62 -14.13
N PRO A 37 13.53 17.43 -13.52
CA PRO A 37 14.93 17.02 -13.37
C PRO A 37 15.08 15.84 -12.40
N ALA A 38 14.35 15.83 -11.29
CA ALA A 38 14.39 14.72 -10.35
C ALA A 38 13.89 13.40 -10.97
N ALA A 39 12.82 13.45 -11.76
CA ALA A 39 12.32 12.31 -12.50
C ALA A 39 13.34 11.82 -13.55
N GLY A 40 13.96 12.73 -14.30
CA GLY A 40 14.99 12.41 -15.29
C GLY A 40 16.20 11.69 -14.67
N ILE A 41 16.73 12.21 -13.57
CA ILE A 41 17.83 11.59 -12.83
C ILE A 41 17.41 10.22 -12.28
N GLY A 42 16.20 10.11 -11.71
CA GLY A 42 15.69 8.86 -11.17
C GLY A 42 15.54 7.77 -12.23
N VAL A 43 14.99 8.10 -13.41
CA VAL A 43 14.84 7.17 -14.52
C VAL A 43 16.20 6.77 -15.08
N TYR A 44 17.11 7.72 -15.28
CA TYR A 44 18.47 7.44 -15.75
C TYR A 44 19.19 6.45 -14.81
N GLN A 45 19.14 6.72 -13.50
CA GLN A 45 19.77 5.87 -12.50
C GLN A 45 19.13 4.49 -12.44
N TYR A 46 17.79 4.41 -12.54
CA TYR A 46 17.06 3.14 -12.57
C TYR A 46 17.47 2.28 -13.79
N ILE A 47 17.56 2.87 -14.98
CA ILE A 47 18.02 2.18 -16.19
C ILE A 47 19.47 1.73 -16.05
N LYS A 48 20.35 2.58 -15.49
CA LYS A 48 21.75 2.23 -15.22
C LYS A 48 21.84 0.99 -14.33
N TRP A 49 21.04 0.90 -13.27
CA TRP A 49 20.97 -0.29 -12.43
C TRP A 49 20.41 -1.50 -13.16
N LEU A 50 19.41 -1.34 -14.04
CA LEU A 50 18.91 -2.47 -14.82
C LEU A 50 19.93 -3.02 -15.82
N ASN A 51 20.88 -2.20 -16.28
CA ASN A 51 21.90 -2.59 -17.26
C ASN A 51 23.21 -3.09 -16.62
N GLY A 52 23.18 -3.47 -15.34
CA GLY A 52 24.33 -4.04 -14.64
C GLY A 52 25.32 -3.02 -14.11
N GLY A 53 24.95 -1.73 -14.04
CA GLY A 53 25.72 -0.74 -13.30
C GLY A 53 25.84 -1.17 -11.83
N SER A 54 27.06 -1.37 -11.34
CA SER A 54 27.30 -1.71 -9.94
C SER A 54 26.74 -0.63 -9.02
N PHE A 55 26.25 -1.04 -7.85
CA PHE A 55 26.10 -0.10 -6.76
C PHE A 55 27.50 0.40 -6.40
N ASP A 56 27.71 1.71 -6.47
CA ASP A 56 29.02 2.30 -6.21
C ASP A 56 29.45 2.04 -4.75
N ASN A 57 28.50 1.74 -3.85
CA ASN A 57 28.72 1.42 -2.45
C ASN A 57 27.62 0.50 -1.87
N GLY A 58 27.97 -0.37 -0.90
CA GLY A 58 27.03 -1.31 -0.25
C GLY A 58 25.84 -0.67 0.47
N TRP A 59 25.92 0.62 0.84
CA TRP A 59 24.78 1.35 1.42
C TRP A 59 23.63 1.56 0.41
N GLN A 60 23.94 1.71 -0.88
CA GLN A 60 22.94 1.90 -1.93
C GLN A 60 22.09 0.64 -2.10
N ALA A 61 22.73 -0.54 -2.06
CA ALA A 61 22.05 -1.82 -2.08
C ALA A 61 21.11 -1.98 -0.86
N GLY A 62 21.58 -1.60 0.33
CA GLY A 62 20.76 -1.62 1.56
C GLY A 62 19.52 -0.74 1.47
N LEU A 63 19.63 0.46 0.88
CA LEU A 63 18.48 1.36 0.70
C LEU A 63 17.42 0.81 -0.24
N ILE A 64 17.83 0.12 -1.32
CA ILE A 64 16.87 -0.47 -2.28
C ILE A 64 16.07 -1.60 -1.64
N VAL A 65 16.71 -2.39 -0.76
CA VAL A 65 16.03 -3.44 0.01
C VAL A 65 15.12 -2.84 1.09
N LEU A 66 15.54 -1.75 1.75
CA LEU A 66 14.76 -1.09 2.80
C LEU A 66 13.59 -0.25 2.27
N ALA A 67 13.67 0.26 1.03
CA ALA A 67 12.65 1.15 0.47
C ALA A 67 11.24 0.51 0.47
N PRO A 68 11.04 -0.73 -0.03
CA PRO A 68 9.75 -1.44 0.10
C PRO A 68 9.30 -1.59 1.54
N ALA A 69 10.20 -1.88 2.48
CA ALA A 69 9.85 -2.03 3.90
C ALA A 69 9.27 -0.74 4.48
N VAL A 70 9.81 0.43 4.13
CA VAL A 70 9.28 1.73 4.56
C VAL A 70 7.87 1.97 4.01
N PHE A 71 7.57 1.56 2.77
CA PHE A 71 6.21 1.64 2.19
C PHE A 71 5.15 0.83 2.97
N THR A 72 5.56 -0.13 3.82
CA THR A 72 4.66 -0.89 4.70
C THR A 72 4.11 -0.05 5.86
N LEU A 73 4.77 1.04 6.22
CA LEU A 73 4.32 1.91 7.31
C LEU A 73 3.23 2.87 6.82
N PHE A 74 3.16 3.12 5.52
CA PHE A 74 2.18 4.03 4.92
C PHE A 74 0.89 3.29 4.55
N GLY A 75 -0.23 3.78 5.07
CA GLY A 75 -1.56 3.20 4.86
C GLY A 75 -2.54 3.71 5.91
N SER A 76 -3.77 4.03 5.47
CA SER A 76 -4.87 4.42 6.35
C SER A 76 -6.19 3.97 5.76
N VAL A 77 -7.11 3.52 6.61
CA VAL A 77 -8.46 3.13 6.20
C VAL A 77 -9.38 4.34 6.32
N ARG A 78 -9.88 4.83 5.19
CA ARG A 78 -10.88 5.91 5.15
C ARG A 78 -12.29 5.31 5.09
N THR A 79 -13.16 5.71 6.00
CA THR A 79 -14.55 5.22 6.07
C THR A 79 -15.57 6.12 5.37
N PHE A 80 -15.13 7.25 4.80
CA PHE A 80 -15.97 8.23 4.07
C PHE A 80 -17.26 8.63 4.81
N LEU A 81 -17.21 8.55 6.14
CA LEU A 81 -18.30 8.87 7.04
C LEU A 81 -17.98 10.24 7.62
N MET A 82 -18.69 11.26 7.15
CA MET A 82 -18.53 12.64 7.59
C MET A 82 -19.16 12.82 8.97
N GLU A 83 -18.54 13.62 9.83
CA GLU A 83 -19.01 13.88 11.20
C GLU A 83 -20.41 14.48 11.23
N ALA A 84 -20.73 15.36 10.27
CA ALA A 84 -22.03 16.03 10.15
C ALA A 84 -23.22 15.07 9.96
N ASP A 85 -22.99 13.87 9.40
CA ASP A 85 -24.07 12.91 9.11
C ASP A 85 -24.20 11.80 10.15
N GLN A 86 -23.39 11.82 11.21
CA GLN A 86 -23.33 10.70 12.16
C GLN A 86 -24.68 10.43 12.82
N LEU A 87 -25.42 11.46 13.24
CA LEU A 87 -26.73 11.33 13.89
C LEU A 87 -27.78 10.71 12.96
N TYR A 88 -27.83 11.13 11.70
CA TYR A 88 -28.77 10.60 10.70
C TYR A 88 -28.40 9.17 10.26
N LEU A 89 -27.11 8.91 10.07
CA LEU A 89 -26.61 7.62 9.60
C LEU A 89 -26.63 6.54 10.70
N LEU A 90 -26.52 6.93 11.98
CA LEU A 90 -26.66 6.00 13.12
C LEU A 90 -28.05 5.35 13.16
N GLN A 91 -29.09 6.06 12.72
CA GLN A 91 -30.45 5.53 12.63
C GLN A 91 -30.59 4.48 11.51
N LYS A 92 -29.78 4.57 10.45
CA LYS A 92 -29.81 3.65 9.28
C LYS A 92 -28.59 2.74 9.23
N LYS A 93 -28.52 1.80 10.18
CA LYS A 93 -27.40 0.87 10.36
C LYS A 93 -27.01 0.08 9.09
N THR A 94 -27.97 -0.30 8.27
CA THR A 94 -27.72 -1.04 7.01
C THR A 94 -26.92 -0.22 6.01
N LEU A 95 -27.25 1.06 5.84
CA LEU A 95 -26.53 1.99 4.95
C LEU A 95 -25.09 2.20 5.41
N VAL A 96 -24.88 2.35 6.72
CA VAL A 96 -23.54 2.51 7.30
C VAL A 96 -22.67 1.27 7.09
N LEU A 97 -23.25 0.07 7.24
CA LEU A 97 -22.53 -1.18 7.01
C LEU A 97 -22.10 -1.33 5.55
N ASP A 98 -22.98 -1.00 4.60
CA ASP A 98 -22.65 -1.05 3.18
C ASP A 98 -21.55 -0.04 2.81
N MET A 99 -21.64 1.19 3.31
CA MET A 99 -20.60 2.19 3.11
C MET A 99 -19.25 1.76 3.69
N LYS A 100 -19.24 1.17 4.90
CA LYS A 100 -18.01 0.66 5.52
C LYS A 100 -17.39 -0.50 4.72
N ARG A 101 -18.22 -1.42 4.19
CA ARG A 101 -17.76 -2.52 3.34
C ARG A 101 -17.15 -2.00 2.04
N CYS A 102 -17.83 -1.08 1.35
CA CYS A 102 -17.30 -0.47 0.13
C CYS A 102 -16.01 0.31 0.40
N GLY A 103 -15.95 1.09 1.48
CA GLY A 103 -14.74 1.82 1.88
C GLY A 103 -13.56 0.89 2.20
N TYR A 104 -13.82 -0.22 2.89
CA TYR A 104 -12.79 -1.22 3.17
C TYR A 104 -12.28 -1.91 1.91
N LEU A 105 -13.18 -2.37 1.02
CA LEU A 105 -12.81 -2.98 -0.26
C LEU A 105 -12.00 -2.02 -1.13
N TYR A 106 -12.41 -0.75 -1.20
CA TYR A 106 -11.67 0.29 -1.90
C TYR A 106 -10.26 0.48 -1.33
N CYS A 107 -10.11 0.59 0.00
CA CYS A 107 -8.80 0.74 0.63
C CYS A 107 -7.90 -0.49 0.37
N LEU A 108 -8.46 -1.70 0.44
CA LEU A 108 -7.74 -2.93 0.14
C LEU A 108 -7.29 -2.97 -1.33
N PHE A 109 -8.16 -2.58 -2.26
CA PHE A 109 -7.84 -2.50 -3.68
C PHE A 109 -6.72 -1.49 -3.96
N ILE A 110 -6.80 -0.28 -3.40
CA ILE A 110 -5.73 0.73 -3.54
C ILE A 110 -4.42 0.22 -2.94
N GLN A 111 -4.48 -0.45 -1.80
CA GLN A 111 -3.31 -1.05 -1.18
C GLN A 111 -2.71 -2.16 -2.07
N PHE A 112 -3.54 -3.00 -2.68
CA PHE A 112 -3.11 -4.02 -3.63
C PHE A 112 -2.43 -3.39 -4.86
N CYS A 113 -3.05 -2.38 -5.47
CA CYS A 113 -2.45 -1.64 -6.58
C CYS A 113 -1.10 -1.01 -6.21
N LYS A 114 -0.98 -0.44 -5.00
CA LYS A 114 0.28 0.11 -4.48
C LYS A 114 1.39 -0.95 -4.46
N TRP A 115 1.10 -2.13 -3.93
CA TRP A 115 2.06 -3.23 -3.84
C TRP A 115 2.37 -3.88 -5.18
N LEU A 116 1.40 -3.95 -6.09
CA LEU A 116 1.61 -4.39 -7.47
C LEU A 116 2.57 -3.45 -8.20
N LEU A 117 2.38 -2.14 -8.07
CA LEU A 117 3.28 -1.14 -8.66
C LEU A 117 4.69 -1.26 -8.06
N ALA A 118 4.79 -1.38 -6.72
CA ALA A 118 6.08 -1.60 -6.07
C ALA A 118 6.76 -2.88 -6.58
N ALA A 119 6.04 -3.99 -6.68
CA ALA A 119 6.59 -5.23 -7.23
C ALA A 119 7.08 -5.04 -8.68
N ALA A 120 6.31 -4.36 -9.53
CA ALA A 120 6.70 -4.11 -10.91
C ALA A 120 8.00 -3.28 -11.05
N VAL A 121 8.23 -2.32 -10.15
CA VAL A 121 9.43 -1.47 -10.16
C VAL A 121 10.64 -2.16 -9.51
N PHE A 122 10.47 -2.84 -8.38
CA PHE A 122 11.59 -3.38 -7.62
C PHE A 122 11.98 -4.82 -8.00
N THR A 123 11.05 -5.65 -8.48
CA THR A 123 11.36 -7.03 -8.93
C THR A 123 12.46 -7.09 -9.99
N PRO A 124 12.44 -6.30 -11.09
CA PRO A 124 13.49 -6.40 -12.10
C PRO A 124 14.86 -5.97 -11.55
N LEU A 125 14.89 -5.07 -10.55
CA LEU A 125 16.13 -4.72 -9.84
C LEU A 125 16.63 -5.90 -9.00
N PHE A 126 15.76 -6.55 -8.22
CA PHE A 126 16.15 -7.69 -7.38
C PHE A 126 16.68 -8.88 -8.19
N VAL A 127 16.03 -9.20 -9.31
CA VAL A 127 16.46 -10.29 -10.18
C VAL A 127 17.81 -9.97 -10.84
N ARG A 128 17.98 -8.77 -11.40
CA ARG A 128 19.19 -8.44 -12.17
C ARG A 128 20.41 -8.11 -11.31
N GLN A 129 20.22 -7.45 -10.17
CA GLN A 129 21.34 -7.00 -9.32
C GLN A 129 21.71 -8.00 -8.23
N PHE A 130 20.72 -8.69 -7.66
CA PHE A 130 20.94 -9.63 -6.55
C PHE A 130 20.82 -11.10 -6.96
N GLY A 131 20.46 -11.38 -8.22
CA GLY A 131 20.29 -12.75 -8.71
C GLY A 131 19.15 -13.52 -8.05
N ILE A 132 18.22 -12.83 -7.40
CA ILE A 132 17.12 -13.46 -6.67
C ILE A 132 16.10 -14.01 -7.66
N GLU A 133 15.60 -15.22 -7.40
CA GLU A 133 14.56 -15.81 -8.22
C GLU A 133 13.26 -14.99 -8.20
N LEU A 134 12.57 -14.95 -9.33
CA LEU A 134 11.28 -14.28 -9.48
C LEU A 134 10.22 -14.76 -8.45
N PRO A 135 10.03 -16.08 -8.20
CA PRO A 135 9.08 -16.54 -7.17
C PRO A 135 9.42 -16.02 -5.76
N ALA A 136 10.70 -16.00 -5.39
CA ALA A 136 11.14 -15.48 -4.09
C ALA A 136 10.85 -13.97 -3.96
N CYS A 137 11.09 -13.19 -5.03
CA CYS A 137 10.74 -11.76 -5.06
C CYS A 137 9.24 -11.54 -4.85
N LEU A 138 8.38 -12.28 -5.57
CA LEU A 138 6.93 -12.15 -5.44
C LEU A 138 6.45 -12.54 -4.04
N ALA A 139 7.02 -13.58 -3.44
CA ALA A 139 6.70 -13.99 -2.08
C ALA A 139 7.03 -12.90 -1.06
N VAL A 140 8.17 -12.21 -1.22
CA VAL A 140 8.56 -11.07 -0.36
C VAL A 140 7.59 -9.89 -0.50
N PHE A 141 7.21 -9.52 -1.72
CA PHE A 141 6.20 -8.45 -1.92
C PHE A 141 4.82 -8.83 -1.37
N PHE A 142 4.45 -10.10 -1.50
CA PHE A 142 3.22 -10.61 -0.91
C PHE A 142 3.25 -10.54 0.62
N PHE A 143 4.36 -10.93 1.24
CA PHE A 143 4.57 -10.77 2.68
C PHE A 143 4.45 -9.29 3.09
N TYR A 144 5.06 -8.36 2.37
CA TYR A 144 4.95 -6.94 2.68
C TYR A 144 3.53 -6.38 2.50
N PHE A 145 2.78 -6.85 1.49
CA PHE A 145 1.36 -6.54 1.35
C PHE A 145 0.57 -6.97 2.59
N CYS A 146 0.79 -8.20 3.05
CA CYS A 146 0.17 -8.75 4.27
C CYS A 146 0.55 -7.91 5.49
N LEU A 147 1.83 -7.63 5.70
CA LEU A 147 2.32 -6.80 6.81
C LEU A 147 1.68 -5.40 6.80
N ASN A 148 1.64 -4.75 5.64
CA ASN A 148 1.05 -3.42 5.50
C ASN A 148 -0.45 -3.43 5.81
N SER A 149 -1.17 -4.50 5.46
CA SER A 149 -2.61 -4.64 5.77
C SER A 149 -2.83 -4.82 7.28
N LEU A 150 -1.98 -5.62 7.92
CA LEU A 150 -1.98 -5.79 9.37
C LEU A 150 -1.72 -4.46 10.09
N ILE A 151 -0.67 -3.73 9.71
CA ILE A 151 -0.34 -2.41 10.28
C ILE A 151 -1.50 -1.45 10.12
N THR A 152 -2.13 -1.42 8.94
CA THR A 152 -3.26 -0.54 8.64
C THR A 152 -4.48 -0.83 9.51
N VAL A 153 -4.76 -2.12 9.77
CA VAL A 153 -5.82 -2.55 10.69
C VAL A 153 -5.47 -2.23 12.14
N LEU A 154 -4.21 -2.43 12.55
CA LEU A 154 -3.73 -2.08 13.90
C LEU A 154 -3.82 -0.59 14.18
N LYS A 155 -3.43 0.27 13.22
CA LYS A 155 -3.57 1.73 13.34
C LYS A 155 -5.02 2.14 13.59
N ARG A 156 -5.96 1.46 12.94
CA ARG A 156 -7.39 1.72 13.12
C ARG A 156 -7.93 1.27 14.48
N ARG A 157 -7.31 0.28 15.12
CA ARG A 157 -7.69 -0.20 16.46
C ARG A 157 -7.59 0.90 17.53
N ASN A 158 -6.74 1.90 17.34
CA ASN A 158 -6.60 3.02 18.28
C ASN A 158 -7.75 4.06 18.21
N ILE A 159 -8.70 3.97 17.27
CA ILE A 159 -9.71 5.01 17.03
C ILE A 159 -11.15 4.49 17.21
N GLY A 160 -11.48 4.02 18.42
CA GLY A 160 -12.90 3.86 18.80
C GLY A 160 -13.37 2.41 18.94
N TRP A 161 -13.83 2.14 20.16
CA TRP A 161 -14.00 0.85 20.80
C TRP A 161 -15.47 0.43 20.76
N GLN A 162 -15.95 -0.26 19.70
CA GLN A 162 -17.36 -0.70 19.68
C GLN A 162 -17.67 -2.11 19.11
N TYR A 163 -16.72 -2.91 18.61
CA TYR A 163 -17.03 -4.29 18.12
C TYR A 163 -15.94 -5.33 18.42
N LYS A 164 -15.85 -5.78 19.68
CA LYS A 164 -14.70 -6.52 20.26
C LYS A 164 -14.43 -7.95 19.74
N LEU A 165 -15.40 -8.68 19.16
CA LEU A 165 -15.21 -10.12 18.87
C LEU A 165 -14.88 -10.39 17.40
N LYS A 166 -15.69 -9.88 16.46
CA LYS A 166 -15.45 -10.05 15.01
C LYS A 166 -14.12 -9.43 14.56
N HIS A 167 -13.71 -8.31 15.16
CA HIS A 167 -12.41 -7.70 14.88
C HIS A 167 -11.23 -8.48 15.47
N ARG A 168 -11.41 -9.20 16.59
CA ARG A 168 -10.34 -10.06 17.13
C ARG A 168 -10.08 -11.26 16.24
N VAL A 169 -11.14 -11.89 15.71
CA VAL A 169 -11.01 -13.01 14.76
C VAL A 169 -10.37 -12.57 13.46
N LEU A 170 -10.78 -11.43 12.89
CA LEU A 170 -10.16 -10.87 11.69
C LEU A 170 -8.68 -10.52 11.90
N ASN A 171 -8.34 -9.91 13.05
CA ASN A 171 -6.95 -9.59 13.37
C ASN A 171 -6.11 -10.85 13.61
N ALA A 172 -6.65 -11.85 14.32
CA ALA A 172 -5.98 -13.13 14.51
C ALA A 172 -5.76 -13.85 13.17
N GLY A 173 -6.75 -13.82 12.27
CA GLY A 173 -6.62 -14.34 10.91
C GLY A 173 -5.56 -13.61 10.08
N LEU A 174 -5.50 -12.28 10.15
CA LEU A 174 -4.45 -11.49 9.47
C LEU A 174 -3.06 -11.75 10.06
N ILE A 175 -2.92 -11.87 11.37
CA ILE A 175 -1.64 -12.21 12.02
C ILE A 175 -1.21 -13.61 11.60
N PHE A 176 -2.13 -14.58 11.61
CA PHE A 176 -1.86 -15.94 11.14
C PHE A 176 -1.45 -15.96 9.66
N PHE A 177 -2.12 -15.16 8.82
CA PHE A 177 -1.80 -15.05 7.40
C PHE A 177 -0.43 -14.41 7.15
N VAL A 178 -0.07 -13.37 7.91
CA VAL A 178 1.27 -12.77 7.89
C VAL A 178 2.32 -13.80 8.31
N TRP A 179 2.06 -14.55 9.38
CA TRP A 179 2.96 -15.59 9.87
C TRP A 179 3.15 -16.72 8.85
N LEU A 180 2.08 -17.19 8.22
CA LEU A 180 2.11 -18.20 7.17
C LEU A 180 2.86 -17.71 5.93
N SER A 181 2.67 -16.44 5.54
CA SER A 181 3.43 -15.83 4.44
C SER A 181 4.92 -15.66 4.78
N ALA A 182 5.26 -15.37 6.04
CA ALA A 182 6.65 -15.31 6.50
C ALA A 182 7.31 -16.70 6.43
N CYS A 183 6.62 -17.74 6.88
CA CYS A 183 7.08 -19.12 6.76
C CYS A 183 7.28 -19.52 5.29
N ALA A 184 6.37 -19.13 4.38
CA ALA A 184 6.52 -19.41 2.95
C ALA A 184 7.76 -18.72 2.35
N VAL A 185 8.03 -17.46 2.72
CA VAL A 185 9.25 -16.75 2.28
C VAL A 185 10.50 -17.43 2.81
N VAL A 186 10.54 -17.79 4.09
CA VAL A 186 11.70 -18.48 4.69
C VAL A 186 11.92 -19.84 4.02
N LEU A 187 10.85 -20.60 3.77
CA LEU A 187 10.94 -21.90 3.10
C LEU A 187 11.49 -21.78 1.67
N LEU A 188 11.05 -20.78 0.91
CA LEU A 188 11.55 -20.50 -0.44
C LEU A 188 13.02 -20.04 -0.46
N PHE A 189 13.47 -19.30 0.56
CA PHE A 189 14.88 -18.92 0.70
C PHE A 189 15.77 -20.06 1.25
N SER A 190 15.19 -20.97 2.05
CA SER A 190 15.91 -22.08 2.67
C SER A 190 16.01 -23.33 1.80
N TRP A 191 15.27 -23.39 0.69
CA TRP A 191 15.41 -24.48 -0.27
C TRP A 191 16.65 -24.21 -1.13
N PRO A 192 17.78 -24.92 -0.92
CA PRO A 192 18.91 -24.76 -1.80
C PRO A 192 18.48 -25.30 -3.17
N VAL A 193 18.54 -24.43 -4.18
CA VAL A 193 18.46 -24.83 -5.57
C VAL A 193 19.75 -25.62 -5.84
N VAL A 194 19.61 -26.95 -5.90
CA VAL A 194 20.61 -27.87 -6.48
C VAL A 194 20.51 -27.79 -8.00
#